data_AF-F9VNT0-F1
#
_entry.id   AF-F9VNT0-F1
#
_cell.length_a   1.000
_cell.length_b   1.000
_cell.length_c   1.000
_cell.angle_alpha   90.00
_cell.angle_beta   90.00
_cell.angle_gamma   90.00
#
_symmetry.space_group_name_H-M   'P 1'
#
loop_
_entity.id
_entity.type
_entity.pdbx_description
1 polymer ?
#
loop_
_entity_poly.entity_id
_entity_poly.type
_entity_poly.pdbx_seq_one_letter_code
_entity_poly.pdbx_strand_id
1 'polypeptide(L)'
;MLKEFNWKDIVKIYLTFWLGLFGGGLIDYFKGFSKPGVPIPLPIPDYGLFLKIIEVNFTFAIILFLLGISKVIQRIVILVLSFVIGEIVFTSGFIIGLIGILPHGILELLGFCFIAYAGENFRHRNKVIKLLFIGFIMLIIAAFIESSLTIYILEHTLSK
;
A
#
# COMPACT_ATOMS: atom_id res chain seq x y z
N MET A 1 -15.68 18.28 5.92
CA MET A 1 -16.51 17.09 5.63
C MET A 1 -15.99 15.77 6.26
N LEU A 2 -14.95 15.80 7.12
CA LEU A 2 -14.27 14.61 7.68
C LEU A 2 -14.25 14.55 9.23
N LYS A 3 -14.92 15.49 9.93
CA LYS A 3 -14.91 15.60 11.41
C LYS A 3 -15.60 14.44 12.16
N GLU A 4 -16.23 13.53 11.44
CA GLU A 4 -17.10 12.48 12.01
C GLU A 4 -16.42 11.12 12.17
N PHE A 5 -15.18 10.98 11.68
CA PHE A 5 -14.40 9.74 11.78
C PHE A 5 -13.39 9.83 12.91
N ASN A 6 -13.15 8.70 13.60
CA ASN A 6 -12.08 8.64 14.58
C ASN A 6 -10.73 8.53 13.85
N TRP A 7 -10.19 9.68 13.46
CA TRP A 7 -8.90 9.78 12.78
C TRP A 7 -7.77 9.12 13.54
N LYS A 8 -7.83 9.05 14.88
CA LYS A 8 -6.81 8.37 15.68
C LYS A 8 -6.73 6.88 15.34
N ASP A 9 -7.87 6.23 15.09
CA ASP A 9 -7.88 4.80 14.75
C ASP A 9 -7.37 4.57 13.34
N ILE A 10 -7.77 5.42 12.37
CA ILE A 10 -7.25 5.39 10.99
C ILE A 10 -5.73 5.56 10.98
N VAL A 11 -5.20 6.53 11.74
CA VAL A 11 -3.76 6.78 11.86
C VAL A 11 -3.05 5.59 12.50
N LYS A 12 -3.64 4.90 13.48
CA LYS A 12 -3.05 3.67 14.03
C LYS A 12 -2.94 2.57 12.98
N ILE A 13 -3.93 2.41 12.10
CA ILE A 13 -3.85 1.46 10.97
C ILE A 13 -2.67 1.84 10.08
N TYR A 14 -2.61 3.13 9.71
CA TYR A 14 -1.59 3.67 8.83
C TYR A 14 -0.18 3.48 9.37
N LEU A 15 0.04 3.76 10.66
CA LEU A 15 1.32 3.51 11.32
C LEU A 15 1.67 2.02 11.37
N THR A 16 0.69 1.12 11.43
CA THR A 16 0.93 -0.33 11.39
C THR A 16 1.47 -0.76 10.02
N PHE A 17 0.92 -0.22 8.93
CA PHE A 17 1.46 -0.43 7.58
C PHE A 17 2.91 0.02 7.47
N TRP A 18 3.21 1.26 7.87
CA TRP A 18 4.56 1.80 7.81
C TRP A 18 5.55 1.03 8.69
N LEU A 19 5.14 0.64 9.90
CA LEU A 19 5.96 -0.16 10.79
C LEU A 19 6.35 -1.50 10.15
N GLY A 20 5.39 -2.18 9.51
CA GLY A 20 5.67 -3.41 8.78
C GLY A 20 6.62 -3.14 7.61
N LEU A 21 6.29 -2.18 6.76
CA LEU A 21 7.06 -1.84 5.56
C LEU A 21 8.53 -1.52 5.89
N PHE A 22 8.77 -0.63 6.85
CA PHE A 22 10.13 -0.29 7.27
C PHE A 22 10.81 -1.42 8.04
N GLY A 23 10.06 -2.24 8.78
CA GLY A 23 10.59 -3.45 9.40
C GLY A 23 11.17 -4.42 8.38
N GLY A 24 10.47 -4.65 7.26
CA GLY A 24 10.94 -5.47 6.15
C GLY A 24 12.21 -4.90 5.51
N GLY A 25 12.23 -3.59 5.26
CA GLY A 25 13.41 -2.90 4.73
C GLY A 25 14.63 -2.92 5.63
N LEU A 26 14.43 -2.90 6.96
CA LEU A 26 15.53 -3.04 7.92
C LEU A 26 16.15 -4.44 7.87
N ILE A 27 15.36 -5.51 7.73
CA ILE A 27 15.92 -6.86 7.58
C ILE A 27 16.76 -6.96 6.31
N ASP A 28 16.27 -6.41 5.21
CA ASP A 28 17.00 -6.47 3.95
C ASP A 28 18.31 -5.67 3.99
N TYR A 29 18.33 -4.53 4.69
CA TYR A 29 19.56 -3.80 5.00
C TYR A 29 20.62 -4.68 5.68
N PHE A 30 20.22 -5.53 6.63
CA PHE A 30 21.14 -6.46 7.30
C PHE A 30 21.55 -7.66 6.45
N LYS A 31 20.72 -8.08 5.48
CA LYS A 31 21.06 -9.16 4.53
C LYS A 31 22.05 -8.72 3.47
N GLY A 32 22.21 -7.42 3.27
CA GLY A 32 23.01 -6.84 2.20
C GLY A 32 22.20 -6.84 0.91
N PHE A 33 21.67 -5.65 0.55
CA PHE A 33 20.80 -5.45 -0.61
C PHE A 33 21.28 -6.19 -1.87
N SER A 34 20.34 -6.66 -2.67
CA SER A 34 20.63 -7.18 -3.99
C SER A 34 21.05 -6.05 -4.92
N LYS A 35 21.93 -6.34 -5.88
CA LYS A 35 22.23 -5.36 -6.95
C LYS A 35 20.95 -5.07 -7.72
N PRO A 36 20.60 -3.79 -7.94
CA PRO A 36 19.45 -3.45 -8.78
C PRO A 36 19.68 -4.04 -10.17
N GLY A 37 18.64 -4.70 -10.71
CA GLY A 37 18.66 -5.17 -12.09
C GLY A 37 18.73 -4.01 -13.08
N VAL A 38 19.15 -4.29 -14.31
CA VAL A 38 19.05 -3.32 -15.40
C VAL A 38 17.57 -3.03 -15.65
N PRO A 39 17.12 -1.76 -15.59
CA PRO A 39 15.72 -1.44 -15.84
C PRO A 39 15.32 -1.87 -17.26
N ILE A 40 14.25 -2.65 -17.36
CA ILE A 40 13.63 -2.99 -18.64
C ILE A 40 12.60 -1.89 -18.90
N PRO A 41 12.62 -1.23 -20.08
CA PRO A 41 11.63 -0.21 -20.40
C PRO A 41 10.24 -0.85 -20.48
N LEU A 42 9.29 -0.28 -19.75
CA LEU A 42 7.89 -0.67 -19.72
C LEU A 42 7.04 0.36 -20.47
N PRO A 43 5.88 -0.04 -21.05
CA PRO A 43 4.96 0.91 -21.63
C PRO A 43 4.44 1.88 -20.54
N ILE A 44 4.22 3.14 -20.90
CA ILE A 44 3.69 4.16 -19.98
C ILE A 44 2.40 4.76 -20.59
N PRO A 45 1.22 4.50 -20.00
CA PRO A 45 0.96 3.60 -18.88
C PRO A 45 1.04 2.11 -19.27
N ASP A 46 1.40 1.25 -18.32
CA ASP A 46 1.32 -0.20 -18.47
C ASP A 46 -0.07 -0.69 -18.01
N TYR A 47 -0.97 -0.93 -18.97
CA TYR A 47 -2.33 -1.39 -18.68
C TYR A 47 -2.38 -2.83 -18.12
N GLY A 48 -1.39 -3.68 -18.44
CA GLY A 48 -1.31 -5.02 -17.87
C GLY A 48 -0.96 -4.97 -16.39
N LEU A 49 0.04 -4.15 -16.04
CA LEU A 49 0.42 -3.88 -14.66
C LEU A 49 -0.72 -3.21 -13.89
N PHE A 50 -1.38 -2.21 -14.48
CA PHE A 50 -2.53 -1.53 -13.88
C PHE A 50 -3.63 -2.49 -13.43
N LEU A 51 -4.06 -3.39 -14.33
CA LEU A 51 -5.08 -4.39 -14.02
C LEU A 51 -4.62 -5.34 -12.91
N LYS A 52 -3.34 -5.73 -12.93
CA LYS A 52 -2.78 -6.61 -11.90
C LYS A 52 -2.75 -5.94 -10.53
N ILE A 53 -2.36 -4.67 -10.46
CA ILE A 53 -2.35 -3.89 -9.22
C ILE A 53 -3.76 -3.76 -8.67
N ILE A 54 -4.76 -3.45 -9.51
CA ILE A 54 -6.17 -3.39 -9.08
C ILE A 54 -6.62 -4.74 -8.51
N GLU A 55 -6.34 -5.84 -9.20
CA GLU A 55 -6.72 -7.19 -8.74
C GLU A 55 -6.16 -7.48 -7.34
N VAL A 56 -4.86 -7.23 -7.15
CA VAL A 56 -4.17 -7.47 -5.88
C VAL A 56 -4.68 -6.54 -4.78
N ASN A 57 -4.76 -5.24 -5.06
CA ASN A 57 -5.20 -4.23 -4.11
C ASN A 57 -6.65 -4.46 -3.67
N PHE A 58 -7.55 -4.79 -4.59
CA PHE A 58 -8.94 -5.02 -4.23
C PHE A 58 -9.12 -6.30 -3.44
N THR A 59 -8.41 -7.37 -3.81
CA THR A 59 -8.37 -8.62 -3.04
C THR A 59 -7.93 -8.36 -1.60
N PHE A 60 -6.82 -7.63 -1.46
CA PHE A 60 -6.27 -7.28 -0.15
C PHE A 60 -7.22 -6.40 0.66
N ALA A 61 -7.82 -5.40 0.02
CA ALA A 61 -8.81 -4.52 0.62
C ALA A 61 -10.02 -5.29 1.17
N ILE A 62 -10.53 -6.27 0.42
CA ILE A 62 -11.63 -7.14 0.86
C ILE A 62 -11.20 -7.96 2.08
N ILE A 63 -10.00 -8.56 2.07
CA ILE A 63 -9.47 -9.30 3.22
C ILE A 63 -9.40 -8.40 4.45
N LEU A 64 -8.83 -7.20 4.32
CA LEU A 64 -8.74 -6.24 5.42
C LEU A 64 -10.11 -5.86 5.96
N PHE A 65 -11.07 -5.62 5.09
CA PHE A 65 -12.44 -5.31 5.49
C PHE A 65 -13.05 -6.45 6.33
N LEU A 66 -12.97 -7.70 5.84
CA LEU A 66 -13.52 -8.87 6.51
C LEU A 66 -12.86 -9.15 7.86
N LEU A 67 -11.54 -8.95 7.96
CA LEU A 67 -10.79 -9.08 9.21
C LEU A 67 -11.15 -8.00 10.25
N GLY A 68 -11.87 -6.95 9.85
CA GLY A 68 -12.36 -5.89 10.75
C GLY A 68 -13.23 -6.38 11.91
N ILE A 69 -13.72 -7.63 11.87
CA ILE A 69 -14.38 -8.29 13.01
C ILE A 69 -13.46 -8.30 14.25
N SER A 70 -12.15 -8.44 14.06
CA SER A 70 -11.16 -8.39 15.15
C SER A 70 -10.04 -7.41 14.80
N LYS A 71 -10.03 -6.26 15.48
CA LYS A 71 -9.00 -5.23 15.32
C LYS A 71 -7.59 -5.77 15.50
N VAL A 72 -7.40 -6.66 16.48
CA VAL A 72 -6.08 -7.23 16.79
C VAL A 72 -5.59 -8.11 15.65
N ILE A 73 -6.43 -9.03 15.17
CA ILE A 73 -6.07 -9.92 14.05
C ILE A 73 -5.81 -9.10 12.79
N GLN A 74 -6.67 -8.13 12.48
CA GLN A 74 -6.49 -7.23 11.34
C GLN A 74 -5.15 -6.50 11.40
N ARG A 75 -4.75 -5.98 12.58
CA ARG A 75 -3.45 -5.29 12.75
C ARG A 75 -2.26 -6.21 12.60
N ILE A 76 -2.32 -7.44 13.14
CA ILE A 76 -1.25 -8.43 12.97
C ILE A 76 -1.08 -8.78 11.49
N VAL A 77 -2.19 -9.01 10.78
CA VAL A 77 -2.18 -9.35 9.36
C VAL A 77 -1.62 -8.19 8.53
N ILE A 78 -2.03 -6.95 8.80
CA ILE A 78 -1.46 -5.75 8.18
C ILE A 78 0.05 -5.72 8.40
N LEU A 79 0.50 -5.87 9.65
CA LEU A 79 1.92 -5.79 10.00
C LEU A 79 2.75 -6.83 9.24
N VAL A 80 2.31 -8.10 9.23
CA VAL A 80 3.02 -9.20 8.56
C VAL A 80 3.09 -8.99 7.05
N LEU A 81 1.97 -8.60 6.43
CA LEU A 81 1.94 -8.43 4.98
C LEU A 81 2.74 -7.20 4.54
N SER A 82 2.64 -6.09 5.27
CA SER A 82 3.49 -4.92 5.04
C SER A 82 4.96 -5.24 5.26
N PHE A 83 5.29 -6.12 6.21
CA PHE A 83 6.64 -6.59 6.43
C PHE A 83 7.21 -7.33 5.21
N VAL A 84 6.46 -8.31 4.68
CA VAL A 84 6.86 -9.06 3.48
C VAL A 84 7.00 -8.13 2.27
N ILE A 85 6.05 -7.21 2.08
CA ILE A 85 6.14 -6.20 1.00
C ILE A 85 7.37 -5.31 1.19
N GLY A 86 7.65 -4.89 2.42
CA GLY A 86 8.85 -4.10 2.75
C GLY A 86 10.13 -4.80 2.32
N GLU A 87 10.29 -6.08 2.63
CA GLU A 87 11.44 -6.87 2.21
C GLU A 87 11.58 -6.90 0.69
N ILE A 88 10.48 -7.12 -0.04
CA ILE A 88 10.46 -7.16 -1.51
C ILE A 88 10.84 -5.80 -2.11
N VAL A 89 10.20 -4.72 -1.64
CA VAL A 89 10.40 -3.41 -2.27
C VAL A 89 11.78 -2.83 -1.97
N PHE A 90 12.32 -3.09 -0.78
CA PHE A 90 13.66 -2.63 -0.42
C PHE A 90 14.78 -3.58 -0.84
N THR A 91 14.47 -4.71 -1.50
CA THR A 91 15.45 -5.71 -1.98
C THR A 91 16.58 -5.08 -2.78
N SER A 92 16.29 -4.06 -3.58
CA SER A 92 17.28 -3.37 -4.44
C SER A 92 17.97 -2.19 -3.76
N GLY A 93 17.71 -1.94 -2.48
CA GLY A 93 18.21 -0.80 -1.72
C GLY A 93 17.10 0.10 -1.19
N PHE A 94 17.34 0.65 0.00
CA PHE A 94 16.36 1.50 0.70
C PHE A 94 15.90 2.72 -0.11
N ILE A 95 16.84 3.43 -0.75
CA ILE A 95 16.53 4.63 -1.55
C ILE A 95 15.73 4.26 -2.80
N ILE A 96 16.12 3.20 -3.51
CA ILE A 96 15.42 2.75 -4.73
C ILE A 96 14.00 2.30 -4.39
N GLY A 97 13.83 1.51 -3.32
CA GLY A 97 12.52 1.11 -2.85
C GLY A 97 11.63 2.30 -2.44
N LEU A 98 12.20 3.32 -1.78
CA LEU A 98 11.47 4.54 -1.46
C LEU A 98 11.01 5.29 -2.71
N ILE A 99 11.88 5.43 -3.71
CA ILE A 99 11.56 6.08 -4.99
C ILE A 99 10.43 5.32 -5.71
N GLY A 100 10.45 3.98 -5.64
CA GLY A 100 9.40 3.14 -6.21
C GLY A 100 8.03 3.34 -5.54
N ILE A 101 7.99 3.37 -4.20
CA ILE A 101 6.73 3.43 -3.43
C ILE A 101 6.18 4.85 -3.34
N LEU A 102 7.01 5.86 -3.11
CA LEU A 102 6.56 7.19 -2.69
C LEU A 102 5.47 7.82 -3.60
N PRO A 103 5.51 7.67 -4.93
CA PRO A 103 4.49 8.25 -5.80
C PRO A 103 3.06 7.76 -5.52
N HIS A 104 2.88 6.47 -5.21
CA HIS A 104 1.55 5.85 -5.06
C HIS A 104 1.26 5.36 -3.64
N GLY A 105 2.29 4.89 -2.90
CA GLY A 105 2.14 4.17 -1.64
C GLY A 105 1.45 4.96 -0.53
N ILE A 106 1.62 6.29 -0.48
CA ILE A 106 0.90 7.12 0.50
C ILE A 106 -0.62 7.00 0.27
N LEU A 107 -1.07 7.11 -0.98
CA LEU A 107 -2.48 7.01 -1.33
C LEU A 107 -3.01 5.59 -1.15
N GLU A 108 -2.21 4.60 -1.55
CA GLU A 108 -2.57 3.19 -1.42
C GLU A 108 -2.80 2.81 0.05
N LEU A 109 -1.82 3.10 0.92
CA LEU A 109 -1.90 2.81 2.34
C LEU A 109 -3.07 3.54 2.99
N LEU A 110 -3.33 4.80 2.63
CA LEU A 110 -4.53 5.53 3.09
C LEU A 110 -5.82 4.85 2.62
N GLY A 111 -5.87 4.39 1.37
CA GLY A 111 -6.98 3.63 0.80
C GLY A 111 -7.29 2.39 1.62
N PHE A 112 -6.27 1.58 1.90
CA PHE A 112 -6.39 0.42 2.78
C PHE A 112 -6.83 0.78 4.20
N CYS A 113 -6.34 1.89 4.77
CA CYS A 113 -6.73 2.33 6.10
C CYS A 113 -8.23 2.67 6.19
N PHE A 114 -8.78 3.34 5.17
CA PHE A 114 -10.22 3.63 5.12
C PHE A 114 -11.07 2.35 5.04
N ILE A 115 -10.63 1.38 4.24
CA ILE A 115 -11.36 0.11 4.06
C ILE A 115 -11.25 -0.77 5.31
N ALA A 116 -10.06 -0.87 5.91
CA ALA A 116 -9.84 -1.58 7.16
C ALA A 116 -10.70 -0.99 8.29
N TYR A 117 -10.71 0.35 8.42
CA TYR A 117 -11.54 1.04 9.41
C TYR A 117 -13.04 0.89 9.12
N ALA A 118 -13.45 0.83 7.86
CA ALA A 118 -14.83 0.52 7.49
C ALA A 118 -15.24 -0.87 7.97
N GLY A 119 -14.36 -1.87 7.83
CA GLY A 119 -14.55 -3.22 8.35
C GLY A 119 -14.74 -3.24 9.87
N GLU A 120 -13.88 -2.53 10.62
CA GLU A 120 -13.98 -2.42 12.08
C GLU A 120 -15.30 -1.83 12.58
N ASN A 121 -15.95 -0.98 11.76
CA ASN A 121 -17.15 -0.25 12.13
C ASN A 121 -18.42 -0.79 11.44
N PHE A 122 -18.30 -1.87 10.67
CA PHE A 122 -19.38 -2.38 9.81
C PHE A 122 -20.68 -2.63 10.57
N ARG A 123 -20.58 -3.20 11.78
CA ARG A 123 -21.74 -3.58 12.60
C ARG A 123 -22.36 -2.43 13.40
N HIS A 124 -21.69 -1.28 13.49
CA HIS A 124 -22.03 -0.26 14.48
C HIS A 124 -22.33 1.13 13.89
N ARG A 125 -22.10 1.37 12.58
CA ARG A 125 -22.24 2.71 11.99
C ARG A 125 -22.79 2.73 10.57
N ASN A 126 -23.68 3.69 10.30
CA ASN A 126 -24.32 3.90 8.98
C ASN A 126 -23.41 4.50 7.88
N LYS A 127 -22.09 4.69 8.11
CA LYS A 127 -21.19 5.43 7.18
C LYS A 127 -20.10 4.58 6.52
N VAL A 128 -20.22 3.25 6.57
CA VAL A 128 -19.25 2.29 6.01
C VAL A 128 -19.08 2.49 4.50
N ILE A 129 -20.19 2.65 3.77
CA ILE A 129 -20.17 2.77 2.29
C ILE A 129 -19.32 3.96 1.85
N LYS A 130 -19.40 5.10 2.57
CA LYS A 130 -18.60 6.29 2.26
C LYS A 130 -17.10 6.03 2.43
N LEU A 131 -16.71 5.31 3.47
CA LEU A 131 -15.31 4.95 3.72
C LEU A 131 -14.78 3.98 2.66
N LEU A 132 -15.59 2.97 2.29
CA LEU A 132 -15.26 2.04 1.21
C LEU A 132 -15.07 2.77 -0.11
N PHE A 133 -15.99 3.66 -0.47
CA PHE A 133 -15.90 4.44 -1.72
C PHE A 133 -14.64 5.30 -1.78
N ILE A 134 -14.32 6.02 -0.69
CA ILE A 134 -13.08 6.80 -0.59
C ILE A 134 -11.86 5.87 -0.74
N GLY A 135 -11.86 4.75 -0.02
CA GLY A 135 -10.76 3.79 -0.06
C GLY A 135 -10.51 3.23 -1.46
N PHE A 136 -11.55 2.75 -2.13
CA PHE A 136 -11.44 2.19 -3.49
C PHE A 136 -10.99 3.23 -4.51
N ILE A 137 -11.47 4.48 -4.43
CA ILE A 137 -10.97 5.56 -5.31
C ILE A 137 -9.49 5.78 -5.10
N MET A 138 -9.02 5.81 -3.84
CA MET A 138 -7.60 5.99 -3.55
C MET A 138 -6.76 4.82 -4.09
N LEU A 139 -7.25 3.59 -3.99
CA LEU A 139 -6.56 2.42 -4.57
C LEU A 139 -6.51 2.47 -6.10
N ILE A 140 -7.56 2.92 -6.78
CA ILE A 140 -7.57 3.09 -8.24
C ILE A 140 -6.57 4.16 -8.66
N ILE A 141 -6.56 5.30 -7.97
CA ILE A 141 -5.62 6.40 -8.27
C ILE A 141 -4.19 5.94 -8.01
N ALA A 142 -3.93 5.23 -6.90
CA ALA A 142 -2.63 4.67 -6.60
C ALA A 142 -2.17 3.69 -7.67
N ALA A 143 -3.04 2.77 -8.10
CA ALA A 143 -2.74 1.81 -9.17
C ALA A 143 -2.38 2.52 -10.49
N PHE A 144 -3.10 3.58 -10.83
CA PHE A 144 -2.80 4.38 -12.02
C PHE A 144 -1.43 5.07 -11.93
N ILE A 145 -1.09 5.64 -10.76
CA ILE A 145 0.20 6.29 -10.53
C ILE A 145 1.32 5.25 -10.60
N GLU A 146 1.14 4.08 -9.99
CA GLU A 146 2.11 2.99 -10.01
C GLU A 146 2.36 2.48 -11.43
N SER A 147 1.30 2.28 -12.21
CA SER A 147 1.39 1.83 -13.61
C SER A 147 1.80 2.92 -14.60
N SER A 148 2.15 4.12 -14.14
CA SER A 148 2.55 5.23 -15.01
C SER A 148 3.72 6.03 -14.45
N LEU A 149 3.44 6.92 -13.50
CA LEU A 149 4.42 7.85 -12.92
C LEU A 149 5.54 7.12 -12.17
N THR A 150 5.24 6.03 -11.44
CA THR A 150 6.28 5.24 -10.77
C THR A 150 7.23 4.61 -11.79
N ILE A 151 6.71 4.03 -12.88
CA ILE A 151 7.54 3.49 -13.97
C ILE A 151 8.44 4.60 -14.54
N TYR A 152 7.85 5.74 -14.92
CA TYR A 152 8.59 6.87 -15.46
C TYR A 152 9.74 7.33 -14.56
N ILE A 153 9.46 7.48 -13.25
CA ILE A 153 10.46 7.91 -12.27
C ILE A 153 11.57 6.87 -12.13
N LEU A 154 11.22 5.58 -12.02
CA LEU A 154 12.20 4.51 -11.87
C LEU A 154 13.09 4.37 -13.11
N GLU A 155 12.51 4.40 -14.32
CA GLU A 155 13.27 4.39 -15.57
C GLU A 155 14.23 5.58 -15.64
N HIS A 156 13.76 6.80 -15.34
CA HIS A 156 14.60 7.98 -15.42
C HIS A 156 15.69 8.04 -14.34
N THR A 157 15.48 7.39 -13.19
CA THR A 157 16.42 7.36 -12.08
C THR A 157 17.47 6.26 -12.25
N LEU A 158 17.08 5.09 -12.75
CA LEU A 158 17.96 3.92 -12.88
C LEU A 158 18.68 3.82 -14.23
N SER A 159 18.25 4.57 -15.24
CA SER A 159 18.89 4.61 -16.57
C SER A 159 20.02 5.65 -16.68
N LYS A 160 20.37 6.32 -15.58
CA LYS A 160 21.53 7.22 -15.46
C LYS A 160 22.67 6.52 -14.73
#